data_AF-A0A3A4YU33-F1
#
_entry.id   AF-A0A3A4YU33-F1
#
_cell.length_a   1.000
_cell.length_b   1.000
_cell.length_c   1.000
_cell.angle_alpha   90.00
_cell.angle_beta   90.00
_cell.angle_gamma   90.00
#
_symmetry.space_group_name_H-M   'P 1'
#
loop_
_entity.id
_entity.type
_entity.pdbx_description
1 polymer ?
#
loop_
_entity_poly.entity_id
_entity_poly.type
_entity_poly.pdbx_seq_one_letter_code
_entity_poly.pdbx_strand_id
1 'polypeptide(L)'
;MEPALASEKRDRSTQRSADLSLHEKLALIGLIEEGMKDGSSECPAMADLFDNLWDLVNRTVSGSRIDRLSPEVSRNGFRVIEINAESGENLGMLNMLYLNKPIPCYYLVYVEVAPPFRKRGLGNRIIEHFRAFLAEKGAIGILDNIIPPEDPTYTIYLKQAWEPIESLTGSNPGHVGDGYMIYVPPRLQNRNLSESIIKLLHHLKRRRASIEMRDNEIMVRRTITEFKELYDALLVYFKDAIEKKEAPPIMRFMFTRFVTKLISFRRRIGDLLGYTGGESIEQITLAPEVAGLPMKSYAPREITHGEVLVSGDLEIWARLPKELREAPARVIERLPNYRRPSLLNWLKTSGRDTDYRLTIGDLMDLGFDPTRLKEITIDGKNFIFERMQARQTQEVEKKRFILERLAPSMTGQRAGSTPVKVNPPLLTIRDRGNAYVLRHKVAGIHWEEALEQIQTVPGLRSVNRTLSIDRIITVSVQRAQDLLGSMIADAESLGPDAFAYFVSWDIEKNRPGLIVDFQASYLESIWIA
;
A
#
# COMPACT_ATOMS: atom_id res chain seq x y z
N MET A 1 -46.55 6.78 20.87
CA MET A 1 -45.95 7.82 20.02
C MET A 1 -44.45 7.55 19.93
N GLU A 2 -44.06 6.64 19.03
CA GLU A 2 -42.65 6.38 18.71
C GLU A 2 -42.41 5.76 17.29
N PRO A 3 -43.09 6.19 16.19
CA PRO A 3 -42.66 5.81 14.84
C PRO A 3 -42.05 6.98 14.01
N ALA A 4 -42.16 8.23 14.44
CA ALA A 4 -41.77 9.39 13.61
C ALA A 4 -40.24 9.60 13.51
N LEU A 5 -39.48 9.33 14.59
CA LEU A 5 -38.02 9.51 14.64
C LEU A 5 -37.22 8.49 13.80
N ALA A 6 -37.81 7.33 13.49
CA ALA A 6 -37.18 6.32 12.64
C ALA A 6 -37.36 6.63 11.14
N SER A 7 -38.47 7.29 10.76
CA SER A 7 -38.75 7.74 9.39
C SER A 7 -37.81 8.86 8.97
N GLU A 8 -37.64 9.90 9.80
CA GLU A 8 -36.77 11.05 9.48
C GLU A 8 -35.28 10.68 9.40
N LYS A 9 -34.82 9.70 10.19
CA LYS A 9 -33.43 9.20 10.11
C LYS A 9 -33.17 8.41 8.83
N ARG A 10 -34.15 7.64 8.35
CA ARG A 10 -34.05 6.92 7.06
C ARG A 10 -34.07 7.89 5.88
N ASP A 11 -34.98 8.87 5.87
CA ASP A 11 -35.07 9.84 4.78
C ASP A 11 -33.77 10.66 4.63
N ARG A 12 -33.14 11.07 5.75
CA ARG A 12 -31.87 11.81 5.71
C ARG A 12 -30.66 10.96 5.30
N SER A 13 -30.62 9.65 5.61
CA SER A 13 -29.55 8.78 5.12
C SER A 13 -29.67 8.52 3.62
N THR A 14 -30.89 8.29 3.12
CA THR A 14 -31.11 8.04 1.69
C THR A 14 -30.82 9.28 0.83
N GLN A 15 -30.97 10.48 1.39
CA GLN A 15 -30.65 11.74 0.70
C GLN A 15 -29.15 12.02 0.60
N ARG A 16 -28.32 11.53 1.54
CA ARG A 16 -26.85 11.73 1.53
C ARG A 16 -26.13 10.98 0.40
N SER A 17 -26.64 9.82 0.00
CA SER A 17 -26.06 9.02 -1.08
C SER A 17 -26.70 9.27 -2.44
N ALA A 18 -27.82 10.00 -2.52
CA ALA A 18 -28.50 10.28 -3.78
C ALA A 18 -27.67 11.19 -4.71
N ASP A 19 -26.85 12.06 -4.12
CA ASP A 19 -26.01 13.02 -4.86
C ASP A 19 -24.65 12.43 -5.29
N LEU A 20 -24.33 11.19 -4.90
CA LEU A 20 -23.08 10.52 -5.25
C LEU A 20 -23.24 9.64 -6.50
N SER A 21 -22.29 9.76 -7.43
CA SER A 21 -22.09 8.83 -8.54
C SER A 21 -21.73 7.43 -8.05
N LEU A 22 -21.86 6.44 -8.96
CA LEU A 22 -21.47 5.06 -8.65
C LEU A 22 -19.99 4.97 -8.29
N HIS A 23 -19.13 5.69 -9.02
CA HIS A 23 -17.70 5.75 -8.75
C HIS A 23 -17.41 6.27 -7.34
N GLU A 24 -18.01 7.38 -6.94
CA GLU A 24 -17.83 7.98 -5.61
C GLU A 24 -18.30 7.03 -4.50
N LYS A 25 -19.47 6.37 -4.67
CA LYS A 25 -19.95 5.37 -3.72
C LYS A 25 -18.98 4.22 -3.56
N LEU A 26 -18.46 3.67 -4.66
CA LEU A 26 -17.49 2.59 -4.64
C LEU A 26 -16.16 3.02 -4.00
N ALA A 27 -15.72 4.26 -4.22
CA ALA A 27 -14.52 4.81 -3.62
C ALA A 27 -14.67 4.95 -2.09
N LEU A 28 -15.80 5.46 -1.61
CA LEU A 28 -16.13 5.54 -0.19
C LEU A 28 -16.23 4.15 0.46
N ILE A 29 -16.88 3.19 -0.20
CA ILE A 29 -16.94 1.80 0.26
C ILE A 29 -15.55 1.18 0.34
N GLY A 30 -14.71 1.40 -0.68
CA GLY A 30 -13.32 0.93 -0.68
C GLY A 30 -12.54 1.43 0.54
N LEU A 31 -12.78 2.67 0.99
CA LEU A 31 -12.15 3.23 2.18
C LEU A 31 -12.60 2.54 3.49
N ILE A 32 -13.83 2.00 3.51
CA ILE A 32 -14.41 1.28 4.66
C ILE A 32 -13.92 -0.17 4.69
N GLU A 33 -14.02 -0.86 3.55
CA GLU A 33 -13.67 -2.27 3.42
C GLU A 33 -12.18 -2.52 3.56
N GLU A 34 -11.34 -1.50 3.34
CA GLU A 34 -9.90 -1.59 3.54
C GLU A 34 -9.55 -1.93 5.01
N GLY A 35 -9.39 -3.22 5.30
CA GLY A 35 -9.08 -3.75 6.64
C GLY A 35 -10.24 -4.46 7.36
N MET A 36 -11.45 -4.46 6.79
CA MET A 36 -12.58 -5.24 7.31
C MET A 36 -12.73 -6.52 6.48
N LYS A 37 -12.47 -7.70 7.08
CA LYS A 37 -12.85 -8.98 6.46
C LYS A 37 -14.31 -9.24 6.80
N ASP A 38 -15.17 -9.19 5.79
CA ASP A 38 -16.58 -9.59 5.79
C ASP A 38 -17.49 -8.81 6.78
N GLY A 39 -18.59 -8.25 6.26
CA GLY A 39 -19.65 -7.61 7.06
C GLY A 39 -19.86 -6.10 6.91
N SER A 40 -19.14 -5.41 6.00
CA SER A 40 -19.36 -3.99 5.68
C SER A 40 -20.79 -3.71 5.17
N SER A 41 -21.35 -4.66 4.41
CA SER A 41 -22.69 -4.59 3.81
C SER A 41 -23.84 -4.56 4.84
N GLU A 42 -23.56 -4.82 6.12
CA GLU A 42 -24.56 -4.81 7.20
C GLU A 42 -24.45 -3.57 8.11
N CYS A 43 -23.61 -2.59 7.75
CA CYS A 43 -23.43 -1.36 8.54
C CYS A 43 -24.66 -0.43 8.43
N PRO A 44 -25.49 -0.26 9.48
CA PRO A 44 -26.69 0.56 9.38
C PRO A 44 -26.40 2.06 9.19
N ALA A 45 -25.20 2.51 9.57
CA ALA A 45 -24.81 3.91 9.51
C ALA A 45 -24.43 4.39 8.10
N MET A 46 -24.19 3.46 7.17
CA MET A 46 -23.83 3.74 5.77
C MET A 46 -24.54 2.79 4.80
N ALA A 47 -25.70 2.25 5.19
CA ALA A 47 -26.50 1.35 4.35
C ALA A 47 -26.90 2.02 3.03
N ASP A 48 -27.06 3.34 3.05
CA ASP A 48 -27.33 4.21 1.91
C ASP A 48 -26.26 4.14 0.81
N LEU A 49 -25.00 3.81 1.14
CA LEU A 49 -23.94 3.58 0.14
C LEU A 49 -24.09 2.24 -0.58
N PHE A 50 -24.66 1.23 0.08
CA PHE A 50 -24.83 -0.12 -0.45
C PHE A 50 -26.18 -0.35 -1.14
N ASP A 51 -27.17 0.52 -0.88
CA ASP A 51 -28.49 0.46 -1.50
C ASP A 51 -28.40 0.49 -3.04
N ASN A 52 -28.96 -0.54 -3.68
CA ASN A 52 -28.95 -0.76 -5.15
C ASN A 52 -27.56 -0.84 -5.80
N LEU A 53 -26.47 -0.92 -5.02
CA LEU A 53 -25.10 -0.87 -5.53
C LEU A 53 -24.81 -1.99 -6.52
N TRP A 54 -25.19 -3.23 -6.20
CA TRP A 54 -24.89 -4.37 -7.06
C TRP A 54 -25.72 -4.39 -8.34
N ASP A 55 -26.96 -3.89 -8.30
CA ASP A 55 -27.77 -3.70 -9.49
C ASP A 55 -27.18 -2.62 -10.39
N LEU A 56 -26.70 -1.51 -9.81
CA LEU A 56 -25.98 -0.46 -10.53
C LEU A 56 -24.67 -0.98 -11.14
N VAL A 57 -23.87 -1.73 -10.40
CA VAL A 57 -22.63 -2.36 -10.90
C VAL A 57 -22.93 -3.31 -12.05
N ASN A 58 -23.92 -4.19 -11.91
CA ASN A 58 -24.29 -5.13 -12.97
C ASN A 58 -24.78 -4.42 -14.23
N ARG A 59 -25.66 -3.41 -14.10
CA ARG A 59 -26.13 -2.59 -15.24
C ARG A 59 -24.98 -1.87 -15.93
N THR A 60 -24.06 -1.29 -15.14
CA THR A 60 -22.88 -0.57 -15.64
C THR A 60 -21.95 -1.49 -16.45
N VAL A 61 -21.73 -2.72 -15.98
CA VAL A 61 -20.94 -3.72 -16.71
C VAL A 61 -21.64 -4.18 -17.99
N SER A 62 -22.97 -4.37 -17.96
CA SER A 62 -23.75 -4.79 -19.12
C SER A 62 -23.81 -3.73 -20.22
N GLY A 63 -23.85 -2.44 -19.85
CA GLY A 63 -23.85 -1.32 -20.80
C GLY A 63 -22.46 -0.90 -21.30
N SER A 64 -21.38 -1.47 -20.77
CA SER A 64 -20.04 -0.96 -21.04
C SER A 64 -19.58 -1.19 -22.49
N ARG A 65 -18.89 -0.19 -23.03
CA ARG A 65 -18.37 -0.15 -24.39
C ARG A 65 -16.86 -0.04 -24.38
N ILE A 66 -16.23 -0.62 -25.39
CA ILE A 66 -14.79 -0.47 -25.59
C ILE A 66 -14.60 0.68 -26.57
N ASP A 67 -13.95 1.73 -26.11
CA ASP A 67 -13.66 2.87 -26.97
C ASP A 67 -12.49 2.53 -27.90
N ARG A 68 -12.67 2.87 -29.18
CA ARG A 68 -11.61 2.71 -30.18
C ARG A 68 -10.51 3.71 -29.85
N LEU A 69 -9.27 3.28 -30.05
CA LEU A 69 -8.05 4.08 -29.86
C LEU A 69 -8.27 5.56 -30.20
N SER A 70 -8.30 6.42 -29.18
CA SER A 70 -8.37 7.86 -29.36
C SER A 70 -7.00 8.37 -29.84
N PRO A 71 -6.86 8.85 -31.09
CA PRO A 71 -5.58 9.34 -31.60
C PRO A 71 -5.10 10.60 -30.86
N GLU A 72 -6.01 11.34 -30.24
CA GLU A 72 -5.73 12.59 -29.50
C GLU A 72 -5.14 12.37 -28.10
N VAL A 73 -5.20 11.14 -27.56
CA VAL A 73 -4.72 10.80 -26.19
C VAL A 73 -3.35 10.14 -26.22
N SER A 74 -2.62 10.20 -27.34
CA SER A 74 -1.21 9.76 -27.42
C SER A 74 -0.28 10.68 -26.60
N ARG A 75 -0.41 10.67 -25.28
CA ARG A 75 0.54 11.28 -24.36
C ARG A 75 1.79 10.40 -24.32
N ASN A 76 2.94 10.96 -24.67
CA ASN A 76 4.26 10.34 -24.52
C ASN A 76 4.49 9.01 -25.27
N GLY A 77 3.73 8.75 -26.35
CA GLY A 77 3.88 7.58 -27.22
C GLY A 77 3.15 6.32 -26.77
N PHE A 78 2.42 6.39 -25.65
CA PHE A 78 1.49 5.35 -25.22
C PHE A 78 0.17 5.49 -25.98
N ARG A 79 -0.48 4.34 -26.19
CA ARG A 79 -1.82 4.24 -26.74
C ARG A 79 -2.68 3.49 -25.73
N VAL A 80 -3.93 3.94 -25.57
CA VAL A 80 -4.85 3.42 -24.55
C VAL A 80 -6.08 2.84 -25.25
N ILE A 81 -6.50 1.66 -24.81
CA ILE A 81 -7.86 1.14 -25.04
C ILE A 81 -8.59 1.22 -23.70
N GLU A 82 -9.80 1.77 -23.71
CA GLU A 82 -10.60 1.93 -22.50
C GLU A 82 -11.90 1.15 -22.61
N ILE A 83 -12.36 0.62 -21.47
CA ILE A 83 -13.72 0.12 -21.29
C ILE A 83 -14.46 1.15 -20.46
N ASN A 84 -15.39 1.85 -21.08
CA ASN A 84 -16.16 2.89 -20.43
C ASN A 84 -17.62 2.44 -20.24
N ALA A 85 -18.22 2.84 -19.12
CA ALA A 85 -19.65 2.73 -18.88
C ALA A 85 -20.43 3.63 -19.85
N GLU A 86 -21.76 3.44 -19.94
CA GLU A 86 -22.62 4.36 -20.71
C GLU A 86 -22.57 5.80 -20.19
N SER A 87 -22.30 5.98 -18.89
CA SER A 87 -22.08 7.27 -18.25
C SER A 87 -20.74 7.92 -18.62
N GLY A 88 -19.85 7.21 -19.32
CA GLY A 88 -18.49 7.66 -19.62
C GLY A 88 -17.45 7.31 -18.56
N GLU A 89 -17.83 6.65 -17.45
CA GLU A 89 -16.90 6.23 -16.40
C GLU A 89 -15.96 5.11 -16.88
N ASN A 90 -14.66 5.21 -16.59
CA ASN A 90 -13.68 4.17 -16.95
C ASN A 90 -13.75 2.97 -15.98
N LEU A 91 -14.07 1.80 -16.54
CA LEU A 91 -14.19 0.52 -15.81
C LEU A 91 -12.91 -0.32 -15.90
N GLY A 92 -12.08 -0.05 -16.89
CA GLY A 92 -10.81 -0.73 -17.12
C GLY A 92 -10.11 -0.20 -18.36
N MET A 93 -8.81 -0.42 -18.43
CA MET A 93 -7.99 0.06 -19.53
C MET A 93 -6.83 -0.87 -19.85
N LEU A 94 -6.28 -0.67 -21.04
CA LEU A 94 -5.12 -1.37 -21.54
C LEU A 94 -4.18 -0.34 -22.15
N ASN A 95 -2.95 -0.32 -21.62
CA ASN A 95 -1.88 0.56 -22.11
C ASN A 95 -0.91 -0.20 -22.99
N MET A 96 -0.58 0.38 -24.15
CA MET A 96 0.35 -0.21 -25.10
C MET A 96 1.34 0.81 -25.67
N LEU A 97 2.48 0.31 -26.14
CA LEU A 97 3.51 1.08 -26.84
C LEU A 97 3.71 0.53 -28.25
N TYR A 98 3.73 1.42 -29.24
CA TYR A 98 4.02 1.02 -30.61
C TYR A 98 5.53 1.07 -30.91
N LEU A 99 6.05 -0.03 -31.43
CA LEU A 99 7.43 -0.19 -31.90
C LEU A 99 7.39 -0.54 -33.39
N ASN A 100 8.14 0.20 -34.20
CA ASN A 100 8.15 0.03 -35.66
C ASN A 100 9.35 -0.78 -36.19
N LYS A 101 10.35 -1.05 -35.36
CA LYS A 101 11.58 -1.78 -35.72
C LYS A 101 11.83 -2.92 -34.73
N PRO A 102 12.29 -4.09 -35.20
CA PRO A 102 12.55 -4.47 -36.60
C PRO A 102 11.28 -4.79 -37.41
N ILE A 103 10.16 -4.98 -36.72
CA ILE A 103 8.83 -5.26 -37.30
C ILE A 103 7.77 -4.47 -36.50
N PRO A 104 6.61 -4.14 -37.10
CA PRO A 104 5.51 -3.52 -36.39
C PRO A 104 5.06 -4.36 -35.20
N CYS A 105 5.13 -3.78 -34.01
CA CYS A 105 4.79 -4.43 -32.77
C CYS A 105 4.10 -3.47 -31.81
N TYR A 106 3.12 -3.97 -31.08
CA TYR A 106 2.57 -3.30 -29.91
C TYR A 106 2.97 -4.07 -28.67
N TYR A 107 3.72 -3.41 -27.80
CA TYR A 107 4.06 -3.92 -26.48
C TYR A 107 2.94 -3.56 -25.50
N LEU A 108 2.29 -4.56 -24.94
CA LEU A 108 1.30 -4.41 -23.88
C LEU A 108 2.04 -4.15 -22.57
N VAL A 109 1.78 -2.99 -21.97
CA VAL A 109 2.44 -2.56 -20.74
C VAL A 109 1.67 -3.07 -19.53
N TYR A 110 0.36 -2.81 -19.48
CA TYR A 110 -0.51 -3.39 -18.46
C TYR A 110 -1.96 -3.45 -18.92
N VAL A 111 -2.74 -4.27 -18.21
CA VAL A 111 -4.20 -4.30 -18.25
C VAL A 111 -4.72 -4.07 -16.84
N GLU A 112 -5.64 -3.15 -16.69
CA GLU A 112 -6.26 -2.85 -15.40
C GLU A 112 -7.78 -2.91 -15.51
N VAL A 113 -8.40 -3.52 -14.49
CA VAL A 113 -9.84 -3.45 -14.27
C VAL A 113 -10.07 -2.97 -12.84
N ALA A 114 -10.91 -1.95 -12.68
CA ALA A 114 -11.20 -1.39 -11.37
C ALA A 114 -11.77 -2.47 -10.44
N PRO A 115 -11.35 -2.55 -9.15
CA PRO A 115 -11.65 -3.67 -8.25
C PRO A 115 -13.11 -4.12 -8.21
N PRO A 116 -14.12 -3.22 -8.15
CA PRO A 116 -15.54 -3.61 -8.11
C PRO A 116 -16.02 -4.37 -9.36
N PHE A 117 -15.33 -4.21 -10.49
CA PHE A 117 -15.70 -4.81 -11.77
C PHE A 117 -14.82 -6.01 -12.14
N ARG A 118 -13.88 -6.40 -11.28
CA ARG A 118 -13.06 -7.61 -11.47
C ARG A 118 -13.93 -8.87 -11.43
N LYS A 119 -13.45 -9.94 -12.07
CA LYS A 119 -14.17 -11.23 -12.24
C LYS A 119 -15.52 -11.13 -13.00
N ARG A 120 -15.81 -10.00 -13.64
CA ARG A 120 -17.00 -9.80 -14.50
C ARG A 120 -16.70 -9.91 -16.00
N GLY A 121 -15.53 -10.45 -16.37
CA GLY A 121 -15.15 -10.68 -17.77
C GLY A 121 -14.57 -9.46 -18.52
N LEU A 122 -14.51 -8.27 -17.90
CA LEU A 122 -13.96 -7.06 -18.55
C LEU A 122 -12.50 -7.22 -19.00
N GLY A 123 -11.66 -7.88 -18.20
CA GLY A 123 -10.26 -8.18 -18.57
C GLY A 123 -10.15 -9.10 -19.79
N ASN A 124 -11.06 -10.07 -19.95
CA ASN A 124 -11.09 -10.89 -21.16
C ASN A 124 -11.52 -10.06 -22.37
N ARG A 125 -12.55 -9.22 -22.21
CA ARG A 125 -13.08 -8.37 -23.28
C ARG A 125 -12.01 -7.41 -23.83
N ILE A 126 -11.21 -6.79 -22.96
CA ILE A 126 -10.18 -5.84 -23.40
C ILE A 126 -9.02 -6.54 -24.12
N ILE A 127 -8.57 -7.70 -23.63
CA ILE A 127 -7.49 -8.48 -24.25
C ILE A 127 -7.96 -9.05 -25.59
N GLU A 128 -9.20 -9.54 -25.66
CA GLU A 128 -9.80 -10.01 -26.91
C GLU A 128 -9.89 -8.89 -27.96
N HIS A 129 -10.32 -7.70 -27.55
CA HIS A 129 -10.35 -6.53 -28.42
C HIS A 129 -8.95 -6.14 -28.90
N PHE A 130 -7.96 -6.15 -28.00
CA PHE A 130 -6.58 -5.85 -28.35
C PHE A 130 -6.01 -6.88 -29.35
N ARG A 131 -6.30 -8.16 -29.17
CA ARG A 131 -5.96 -9.22 -30.14
C ARG A 131 -6.56 -8.94 -31.52
N ALA A 132 -7.85 -8.59 -31.57
CA ALA A 132 -8.52 -8.25 -32.84
C ALA A 132 -7.87 -7.03 -33.50
N PHE A 133 -7.51 -6.01 -32.71
CA PHE A 133 -6.77 -4.85 -33.17
C PHE A 133 -5.39 -5.21 -33.77
N LEU A 134 -4.62 -6.08 -33.11
CA LEU A 134 -3.32 -6.57 -33.61
C LEU A 134 -3.47 -7.29 -34.96
N ALA A 135 -4.51 -8.14 -35.08
CA ALA A 135 -4.82 -8.85 -36.32
C ALA A 135 -5.20 -7.89 -37.47
N GLU A 136 -6.02 -6.87 -37.18
CA GLU A 136 -6.39 -5.82 -38.14
C GLU A 136 -5.15 -5.06 -38.64
N LYS A 137 -4.28 -4.63 -37.71
CA LYS A 137 -3.05 -3.88 -38.04
C LYS A 137 -1.95 -4.74 -38.65
N GLY A 138 -2.07 -6.07 -38.60
CA GLY A 138 -1.01 -6.98 -39.03
C GLY A 138 0.29 -6.79 -38.25
N ALA A 139 0.18 -6.47 -36.96
CA ALA A 139 1.30 -6.20 -36.07
C ALA A 139 1.38 -7.26 -34.97
N ILE A 140 2.60 -7.55 -34.51
CA ILE A 140 2.82 -8.51 -33.42
C ILE A 140 2.47 -7.87 -32.07
N GLY A 141 1.88 -8.65 -31.16
CA GLY A 141 1.73 -8.25 -29.76
C GLY A 141 2.83 -8.87 -28.91
N ILE A 142 3.43 -8.12 -27.98
CA ILE A 142 4.34 -8.66 -26.97
C ILE A 142 3.91 -8.17 -25.59
N LEU A 143 4.04 -9.00 -24.56
CA LEU A 143 3.80 -8.65 -23.16
C LEU A 143 4.80 -9.34 -22.24
N ASP A 144 4.99 -8.81 -21.03
CA ASP A 144 5.71 -9.46 -19.93
C ASP A 144 4.67 -9.98 -18.92
N ASN A 145 4.51 -11.30 -18.80
CA ASN A 145 3.53 -11.91 -17.90
C ASN A 145 4.11 -12.01 -16.49
N ILE A 146 3.92 -10.94 -15.73
CA ILE A 146 4.33 -10.84 -14.33
C ILE A 146 3.34 -11.49 -13.33
N ILE A 147 2.27 -12.11 -13.83
CA ILE A 147 1.25 -12.72 -12.98
C ILE A 147 1.84 -14.01 -12.38
N PRO A 148 1.78 -14.23 -11.06
CA PRO A 148 2.25 -15.47 -10.45
C PRO A 148 1.43 -16.69 -10.94
N PRO A 149 2.05 -17.87 -11.15
CA PRO A 149 1.35 -19.07 -11.63
C PRO A 149 0.15 -19.51 -10.78
N GLU A 150 0.18 -19.21 -9.48
CA GLU A 150 -0.89 -19.50 -8.52
C GLU A 150 -2.09 -18.55 -8.63
N ASP A 151 -1.97 -17.42 -9.33
CA ASP A 151 -3.07 -16.48 -9.50
C ASP A 151 -4.09 -17.03 -10.53
N PRO A 152 -5.40 -17.01 -10.23
CA PRO A 152 -6.44 -17.47 -11.15
C PRO A 152 -6.43 -16.78 -12.53
N THR A 153 -5.85 -15.59 -12.63
CA THR A 153 -5.71 -14.80 -13.85
C THR A 153 -4.44 -15.10 -14.65
N TYR A 154 -3.52 -15.92 -14.14
CA TYR A 154 -2.29 -16.31 -14.84
C TYR A 154 -2.52 -16.79 -16.27
N THR A 155 -3.58 -17.57 -16.47
CA THR A 155 -3.93 -18.18 -17.76
C THR A 155 -4.70 -17.25 -18.70
N ILE A 156 -4.93 -15.99 -18.34
CA ILE A 156 -5.77 -15.07 -19.12
C ILE A 156 -5.23 -14.85 -20.54
N TYR A 157 -3.91 -14.70 -20.69
CA TYR A 157 -3.27 -14.49 -21.98
C TYR A 157 -3.26 -15.77 -22.83
N LEU A 158 -2.97 -16.92 -22.21
CA LEU A 158 -3.02 -18.23 -22.89
C LEU A 158 -4.39 -18.51 -23.51
N LYS A 159 -5.47 -18.21 -22.77
CA LYS A 159 -6.86 -18.35 -23.26
C LYS A 159 -7.17 -17.45 -24.45
N GLN A 160 -6.36 -16.41 -24.67
CA GLN A 160 -6.51 -15.45 -25.77
C GLN A 160 -5.47 -15.67 -26.88
N ALA A 161 -4.91 -16.88 -26.99
CA ALA A 161 -3.94 -17.28 -28.02
C ALA A 161 -2.60 -16.51 -27.97
N TRP A 162 -2.23 -16.02 -26.79
CA TRP A 162 -0.87 -15.61 -26.51
C TRP A 162 -0.04 -16.84 -26.17
N GLU A 163 1.19 -16.89 -26.65
CA GLU A 163 2.10 -18.02 -26.44
C GLU A 163 3.41 -17.52 -25.81
N PRO A 164 4.10 -18.36 -25.01
CA PRO A 164 5.46 -18.05 -24.57
C PRO A 164 6.37 -17.81 -25.78
N ILE A 165 7.23 -16.80 -25.73
CA ILE A 165 8.13 -16.48 -26.86
C ILE A 165 9.06 -17.64 -27.22
N GLU A 166 9.38 -18.49 -26.25
CA GLU A 166 10.21 -19.67 -26.40
C GLU A 166 9.65 -20.63 -27.45
N SER A 167 8.32 -20.62 -27.70
CA SER A 167 7.69 -21.41 -28.77
C SER A 167 8.20 -21.04 -30.17
N LEU A 168 8.70 -19.81 -30.37
CA LEU A 168 9.16 -19.28 -31.66
C LEU A 168 10.68 -19.14 -31.74
N THR A 169 11.36 -18.83 -30.62
CA THR A 169 12.81 -18.61 -30.61
C THR A 169 13.61 -19.86 -30.26
N GLY A 170 12.97 -20.90 -29.73
CA GLY A 170 13.61 -22.10 -29.19
C GLY A 170 14.20 -21.87 -27.79
N SER A 171 14.31 -22.95 -27.01
CA SER A 171 14.85 -22.94 -25.65
C SER A 171 16.38 -22.80 -25.67
N ASN A 172 16.89 -21.60 -25.93
CA ASN A 172 18.32 -21.32 -25.82
C ASN A 172 18.68 -20.96 -24.37
N PRO A 173 19.57 -21.72 -23.68
CA PRO A 173 19.89 -21.53 -22.25
C PRO A 173 20.67 -20.23 -21.92
N GLY A 174 20.81 -19.31 -22.88
CA GLY A 174 21.40 -17.98 -22.71
C GLY A 174 20.56 -16.83 -23.27
N HIS A 175 19.34 -17.08 -23.75
CA HIS A 175 18.43 -16.04 -24.26
C HIS A 175 17.22 -15.88 -23.35
N VAL A 176 17.48 -15.09 -22.30
CA VAL A 176 16.60 -14.29 -21.45
C VAL A 176 15.22 -14.05 -22.09
N GLY A 177 14.21 -14.80 -21.67
CA GLY A 177 12.81 -14.68 -22.09
C GLY A 177 11.80 -14.81 -20.95
N ASP A 178 12.26 -15.03 -19.71
CA ASP A 178 11.40 -15.33 -18.56
C ASP A 178 10.18 -14.40 -18.48
N GLY A 179 8.99 -14.98 -18.69
CA GLY A 179 7.70 -14.30 -18.59
C GLY A 179 7.16 -13.67 -19.88
N TYR A 180 7.97 -13.49 -20.93
CA TYR A 180 7.47 -12.82 -22.14
C TYR A 180 6.52 -13.71 -22.96
N MET A 181 5.39 -13.12 -23.36
CA MET A 181 4.45 -13.75 -24.26
C MET A 181 4.27 -12.95 -25.55
N ILE A 182 3.89 -13.65 -26.61
CA ILE A 182 3.72 -13.11 -27.96
C ILE A 182 2.38 -13.52 -28.55
N TYR A 183 1.78 -12.59 -29.27
CA TYR A 183 0.67 -12.85 -30.17
C TYR A 183 1.14 -12.61 -31.62
N VAL A 184 1.10 -13.66 -32.44
CA VAL A 184 1.41 -13.57 -33.87
C VAL A 184 0.10 -13.56 -34.66
N PRO A 185 -0.23 -12.46 -35.35
CA PRO A 185 -1.46 -12.39 -36.13
C PRO A 185 -1.42 -13.40 -37.30
N PRO A 186 -2.58 -13.89 -37.79
CA PRO A 186 -2.64 -14.94 -38.82
C PRO A 186 -1.82 -14.62 -40.08
N ARG A 187 -1.75 -13.34 -40.47
CA ARG A 187 -0.97 -12.87 -41.64
C ARG A 187 0.55 -13.07 -41.51
N LEU A 188 1.05 -13.34 -40.31
CA LEU A 188 2.48 -13.44 -40.00
C LEU A 188 2.91 -14.85 -39.54
N GLN A 189 1.98 -15.79 -39.31
CA GLN A 189 2.26 -17.11 -38.73
C GLN A 189 3.25 -17.97 -39.54
N ASN A 190 3.34 -17.77 -40.85
CA ASN A 190 4.22 -18.56 -41.75
C ASN A 190 5.55 -17.86 -42.06
N ARG A 191 5.89 -16.77 -41.38
CA ARG A 191 7.14 -16.02 -41.61
C ARG A 191 8.20 -16.45 -40.60
N ASN A 192 9.47 -16.45 -41.00
CA ASN A 192 10.58 -16.58 -40.06
C ASN A 192 10.74 -15.27 -39.27
N LEU A 193 10.23 -15.25 -38.04
CA LEU A 193 10.21 -14.07 -37.17
C LEU A 193 11.25 -14.12 -36.05
N SER A 194 11.95 -15.25 -35.86
CA SER A 194 12.79 -15.52 -34.69
C SER A 194 13.85 -14.42 -34.45
N GLU A 195 14.65 -14.09 -35.46
CA GLU A 195 15.65 -13.02 -35.34
C GLU A 195 15.04 -11.63 -35.07
N SER A 196 13.87 -11.36 -35.65
CA SER A 196 13.19 -10.09 -35.48
C SER A 196 12.64 -9.96 -34.06
N ILE A 197 12.10 -11.04 -33.50
CA ILE A 197 11.62 -11.10 -32.12
C ILE A 197 12.78 -10.91 -31.14
N ILE A 198 13.90 -11.60 -31.33
CA ILE A 198 15.09 -11.46 -30.47
C ILE A 198 15.59 -10.00 -30.45
N LYS A 199 15.73 -9.37 -31.62
CA LYS A 199 16.12 -7.95 -31.73
C LYS A 199 15.12 -7.02 -31.02
N LEU A 200 13.83 -7.34 -31.10
CA LEU A 200 12.77 -6.56 -30.45
C LEU A 200 12.84 -6.67 -28.93
N LEU A 201 13.07 -7.87 -28.38
CA LEU A 201 13.26 -8.08 -26.94
C LEU A 201 14.48 -7.34 -26.40
N HIS A 202 15.59 -7.33 -27.15
CA HIS A 202 16.76 -6.53 -26.78
C HIS A 202 16.43 -5.02 -26.73
N HIS A 203 15.61 -4.55 -27.67
CA HIS A 203 15.16 -3.15 -27.69
C HIS A 203 14.23 -2.82 -26.52
N LEU A 204 13.29 -3.71 -26.20
CA LEU A 204 12.41 -3.57 -25.03
C LEU A 204 13.21 -3.54 -23.73
N LYS A 205 14.13 -4.48 -23.52
CA LYS A 205 14.98 -4.52 -22.32
C LYS A 205 15.80 -3.25 -22.15
N ARG A 206 16.38 -2.73 -23.24
CA ARG A 206 17.12 -1.47 -23.21
C ARG A 206 16.24 -0.27 -22.85
N ARG A 207 14.97 -0.29 -23.27
CA ARG A 207 14.01 0.78 -23.00
C ARG A 207 13.19 0.60 -21.73
N ARG A 208 13.31 -0.54 -21.03
CA ARG A 208 12.48 -0.92 -19.87
C ARG A 208 12.41 0.18 -18.83
N ALA A 209 13.55 0.68 -18.36
CA ALA A 209 13.60 1.79 -17.40
C ALA A 209 12.82 3.03 -17.88
N SER A 210 12.99 3.44 -19.15
CA SER A 210 12.26 4.59 -19.70
C SER A 210 10.75 4.36 -19.86
N ILE A 211 10.33 3.10 -20.07
CA ILE A 211 8.92 2.71 -20.15
C ILE A 211 8.32 2.76 -18.74
N GLU A 212 8.99 2.14 -17.77
CA GLU A 212 8.59 2.12 -16.35
C GLU A 212 8.50 3.54 -15.77
N MET A 213 9.48 4.42 -16.04
CA MET A 213 9.43 5.81 -15.57
C MET A 213 8.18 6.56 -16.08
N ARG A 214 7.80 6.36 -17.34
CA ARG A 214 6.61 7.01 -17.93
C ARG A 214 5.32 6.41 -17.42
N ASP A 215 5.31 5.09 -17.22
CA ASP A 215 4.16 4.37 -16.66
C ASP A 215 3.89 4.82 -15.22
N ASN A 216 4.96 4.94 -14.42
CA ASN A 216 4.92 5.50 -13.08
C ASN A 216 4.35 6.92 -13.08
N GLU A 217 4.77 7.81 -13.99
CA GLU A 217 4.24 9.17 -14.09
C GLU A 217 2.72 9.18 -14.35
N ILE A 218 2.23 8.33 -15.27
CA ILE A 218 0.79 8.22 -15.58
C ILE A 218 0.02 7.64 -14.39
N MET A 219 0.55 6.61 -13.74
CA MET A 219 -0.05 6.01 -12.56
C MET A 219 -0.16 7.02 -11.41
N VAL A 220 0.89 7.82 -11.17
CA VAL A 220 0.87 8.86 -10.13
C VAL A 220 -0.17 9.93 -10.44
N ARG A 221 -0.20 10.47 -11.67
CA ARG A 221 -1.23 11.42 -12.15
C ARG A 221 -2.64 10.96 -11.81
N ARG A 222 -2.93 9.73 -12.20
CA ARG A 222 -4.24 9.13 -12.05
C ARG A 222 -4.58 8.92 -10.59
N THR A 223 -3.66 8.35 -9.82
CA THR A 223 -3.89 8.11 -8.39
C THR A 223 -4.11 9.42 -7.62
N ILE A 224 -3.39 10.51 -7.96
CA ILE A 224 -3.65 11.84 -7.39
C ILE A 224 -5.07 12.33 -7.73
N THR A 225 -5.52 12.09 -8.97
CA THR A 225 -6.89 12.43 -9.40
C THR A 225 -7.93 11.64 -8.60
N GLU A 226 -7.75 10.33 -8.45
CA GLU A 226 -8.62 9.46 -7.63
C GLU A 226 -8.66 9.92 -6.16
N PHE A 227 -7.54 10.39 -5.59
CA PHE A 227 -7.55 10.97 -4.25
C PHE A 227 -8.33 12.30 -4.18
N LYS A 228 -8.27 13.15 -5.21
CA LYS A 228 -9.06 14.39 -5.26
C LYS A 228 -10.55 14.07 -5.32
N GLU A 229 -10.95 13.18 -6.21
CA GLU A 229 -12.34 12.73 -6.36
C GLU A 229 -12.86 12.08 -5.06
N LEU A 230 -12.06 11.23 -4.41
CA LEU A 230 -12.42 10.65 -3.12
C LEU A 230 -12.55 11.70 -2.01
N TYR A 231 -11.70 12.73 -2.01
CA TYR A 231 -11.79 13.82 -1.06
C TYR A 231 -13.06 14.64 -1.27
N ASP A 232 -13.38 14.98 -2.51
CA ASP A 232 -14.60 15.71 -2.87
C ASP A 232 -15.85 14.90 -2.51
N ALA A 233 -15.85 13.59 -2.77
CA ALA A 233 -16.93 12.69 -2.35
C ALA A 233 -17.12 12.68 -0.82
N LEU A 234 -16.04 12.71 -0.04
CA LEU A 234 -16.11 12.81 1.43
C LEU A 234 -16.69 14.16 1.87
N LEU A 235 -16.34 15.26 1.20
CA LEU A 235 -16.89 16.58 1.49
C LEU A 235 -18.39 16.63 1.19
N VAL A 236 -18.83 16.07 0.06
CA VAL A 236 -20.25 15.97 -0.30
C VAL A 236 -21.01 15.11 0.72
N TYR A 237 -20.49 13.91 1.02
CA TYR A 237 -21.15 12.98 1.94
C TYR A 237 -21.32 13.53 3.36
N PHE A 238 -20.34 14.32 3.84
CA PHE A 238 -20.37 14.93 5.17
C PHE A 238 -20.74 16.41 5.18
N LYS A 239 -21.26 16.97 4.07
CA LYS A 239 -21.57 18.39 3.91
C LYS A 239 -22.38 18.97 5.07
N ASP A 240 -23.50 18.33 5.41
CA ASP A 240 -24.35 18.75 6.53
C ASP A 240 -23.61 18.80 7.87
N ALA A 241 -22.74 17.83 8.13
CA ALA A 241 -21.98 17.74 9.38
C ALA A 241 -20.89 18.83 9.42
N ILE A 242 -20.22 19.09 8.29
CA ILE A 242 -19.23 20.15 8.14
C ILE A 242 -19.88 21.53 8.37
N GLU A 243 -21.01 21.80 7.70
CA GLU A 243 -21.74 23.07 7.80
C GLU A 243 -22.23 23.33 9.24
N LYS A 244 -22.66 22.27 9.95
CA LYS A 244 -23.07 22.34 11.35
C LYS A 244 -21.90 22.32 12.35
N LYS A 245 -20.66 22.20 11.87
CA LYS A 245 -19.45 22.03 12.70
C LYS A 245 -19.55 20.84 13.65
N GLU A 246 -20.26 19.80 13.24
CA GLU A 246 -20.32 18.53 13.94
C GLU A 246 -19.09 17.69 13.55
N ALA A 247 -18.60 16.89 14.50
CA ALA A 247 -17.51 15.94 14.24
C ALA A 247 -17.94 14.49 14.54
N PRO A 248 -18.91 13.92 13.79
CA PRO A 248 -19.36 12.55 14.00
C PRO A 248 -18.18 11.57 14.00
N PRO A 249 -18.21 10.52 14.84
CA PRO A 249 -17.15 9.51 14.87
C PRO A 249 -16.86 8.89 13.50
N ILE A 250 -17.89 8.68 12.67
CA ILE A 250 -17.72 8.14 11.32
C ILE A 250 -16.97 9.09 10.39
N MET A 251 -17.31 10.38 10.42
CA MET A 251 -16.63 11.41 9.62
C MET A 251 -15.13 11.47 9.95
N ARG A 252 -14.81 11.55 11.25
CA ARG A 252 -13.42 11.56 11.74
C ARG A 252 -12.66 10.32 11.29
N PHE A 253 -13.30 9.15 11.35
CA PHE A 253 -12.71 7.88 10.94
C PHE A 253 -12.41 7.85 9.43
N MET A 254 -13.37 8.25 8.59
CA MET A 254 -13.23 8.27 7.14
C MET A 254 -12.12 9.23 6.69
N PHE A 255 -12.11 10.48 7.19
CA PHE A 255 -11.04 11.41 6.85
C PHE A 255 -9.67 10.99 7.42
N THR A 256 -9.62 10.35 8.60
CA THR A 256 -8.36 9.78 9.11
C THR A 256 -7.83 8.70 8.15
N ARG A 257 -8.69 7.79 7.68
CA ARG A 257 -8.30 6.76 6.72
C ARG A 257 -7.83 7.36 5.40
N PHE A 258 -8.57 8.32 4.86
CA PHE A 258 -8.18 9.04 3.65
C PHE A 258 -6.75 9.61 3.77
N VAL A 259 -6.48 10.36 4.84
CA VAL A 259 -5.17 11.01 5.04
C VAL A 259 -4.05 10.00 5.27
N THR A 260 -4.27 8.96 6.08
CA THR A 260 -3.25 7.92 6.28
C THR A 260 -2.91 7.16 4.98
N LYS A 261 -3.90 6.97 4.09
CA LYS A 261 -3.72 6.38 2.76
C LYS A 261 -2.96 7.32 1.83
N LEU A 262 -3.32 8.60 1.82
CA LEU A 262 -2.64 9.64 1.05
C LEU A 262 -1.15 9.76 1.45
N ILE A 263 -0.88 9.78 2.75
CA ILE A 263 0.49 9.80 3.30
C ILE A 263 1.27 8.55 2.88
N SER A 264 0.64 7.37 2.97
CA SER A 264 1.29 6.11 2.56
C SER A 264 1.60 6.11 1.06
N PHE A 265 0.72 6.66 0.23
CA PHE A 265 0.96 6.85 -1.19
C PHE A 265 2.12 7.83 -1.44
N ARG A 266 2.14 8.98 -0.74
CA ARG A 266 3.24 9.96 -0.82
C ARG A 266 4.61 9.34 -0.56
N ARG A 267 4.71 8.47 0.44
CA ARG A 267 5.95 7.75 0.73
C ARG A 267 6.34 6.81 -0.40
N ARG A 268 5.40 5.99 -0.89
CA ARG A 268 5.63 5.01 -1.96
C ARG A 268 6.08 5.64 -3.28
N ILE A 269 5.53 6.80 -3.65
CA ILE A 269 5.93 7.44 -4.91
C ILE A 269 7.32 8.05 -4.86
N GLY A 270 7.85 8.34 -3.66
CA GLY A 270 9.22 8.78 -3.45
C GLY A 270 10.25 7.73 -3.89
N ASP A 271 9.87 6.44 -3.85
CA ASP A 271 10.73 5.31 -4.21
C ASP A 271 10.62 4.92 -5.70
N LEU A 272 9.74 5.58 -6.47
CA LEU A 272 9.51 5.23 -7.88
C LEU A 272 10.64 5.72 -8.78
N LEU A 273 11.13 4.82 -9.63
CA LEU A 273 12.13 5.14 -10.65
C LEU A 273 11.64 6.30 -11.55
N GLY A 274 12.42 7.38 -11.59
CA GLY A 274 12.18 8.53 -12.46
C GLY A 274 11.16 9.55 -11.97
N TYR A 275 10.56 9.35 -10.80
CA TYR A 275 9.73 10.36 -10.19
C TYR A 275 10.60 11.50 -9.63
N THR A 276 10.51 12.68 -10.23
CA THR A 276 11.31 13.87 -9.86
C THR A 276 10.49 14.93 -9.12
N GLY A 277 9.28 14.59 -8.67
CA GLY A 277 8.41 15.52 -7.93
C GLY A 277 7.65 16.52 -8.78
N GLY A 278 7.64 16.37 -10.12
CA GLY A 278 6.89 17.25 -11.03
C GLY A 278 5.38 17.27 -10.79
N GLU A 279 4.84 16.27 -10.08
CA GLU A 279 3.43 16.19 -9.71
C GLU A 279 3.24 16.09 -8.22
N SER A 280 3.11 17.25 -7.57
CA SER A 280 3.09 17.26 -6.11
C SER A 280 1.74 16.78 -5.54
N ILE A 281 1.79 15.92 -4.53
CA ILE A 281 0.64 15.60 -3.65
C ILE A 281 0.19 16.85 -2.86
N GLU A 282 1.02 17.90 -2.78
CA GLU A 282 0.64 19.20 -2.21
C GLU A 282 -0.56 19.85 -2.92
N GLN A 283 -0.96 19.33 -4.09
CA GLN A 283 -2.21 19.69 -4.76
C GLN A 283 -3.47 19.33 -3.95
N ILE A 284 -3.39 18.44 -2.97
CA ILE A 284 -4.50 18.07 -2.10
C ILE A 284 -4.35 18.83 -0.78
N THR A 285 -5.09 19.92 -0.66
CA THR A 285 -5.16 20.72 0.56
C THR A 285 -6.45 20.41 1.31
N LEU A 286 -6.34 20.10 2.60
CA LEU A 286 -7.52 19.87 3.44
C LEU A 286 -8.19 21.20 3.78
N ALA A 287 -9.52 21.25 3.67
CA ALA A 287 -10.33 22.33 4.22
C ALA A 287 -10.04 22.50 5.73
N PRO A 288 -9.97 23.74 6.26
CA PRO A 288 -9.65 24.01 7.67
C PRO A 288 -10.53 23.23 8.65
N GLU A 289 -11.81 23.07 8.33
CA GLU A 289 -12.80 22.34 9.12
C GLU A 289 -12.44 20.86 9.23
N VAL A 290 -11.90 20.27 8.16
CA VAL A 290 -11.45 18.87 8.11
C VAL A 290 -10.09 18.74 8.80
N ALA A 291 -9.16 19.66 8.53
CA ALA A 291 -7.83 19.66 9.13
C ALA A 291 -7.91 19.72 10.66
N GLY A 292 -8.83 20.52 11.21
CA GLY A 292 -9.05 20.65 12.65
C GLY A 292 -9.75 19.47 13.33
N LEU A 293 -10.21 18.46 12.57
CA LEU A 293 -10.90 17.31 13.18
C LEU A 293 -9.94 16.48 14.02
N PRO A 294 -10.34 16.04 15.22
CA PRO A 294 -9.56 15.07 15.98
C PRO A 294 -9.53 13.72 15.26
N MET A 295 -8.35 13.13 15.15
CA MET A 295 -8.20 11.87 14.44
C MET A 295 -8.99 10.71 15.09
N LYS A 296 -9.26 9.66 14.31
CA LYS A 296 -9.87 8.41 14.77
C LYS A 296 -9.41 7.24 13.92
N SER A 297 -8.55 6.40 14.50
CA SER A 297 -7.85 5.35 13.76
C SER A 297 -8.48 3.96 13.82
N TYR A 298 -9.57 3.81 14.59
CA TYR A 298 -10.34 2.57 14.69
C TYR A 298 -11.80 2.84 14.39
N ALA A 299 -12.46 1.85 13.84
CA ALA A 299 -13.82 2.00 13.38
C ALA A 299 -14.78 2.39 14.53
N PRO A 300 -15.74 3.30 14.28
CA PRO A 300 -16.77 3.67 15.24
C PRO A 300 -17.71 2.48 15.56
N ARG A 301 -18.50 2.58 16.65
CA ARG A 301 -19.44 1.51 17.08
C ARG A 301 -20.57 1.32 16.07
N GLU A 302 -20.80 2.36 15.29
CA GLU A 302 -21.77 2.48 14.22
C GLU A 302 -21.47 1.55 13.04
N ILE A 303 -20.22 1.07 12.93
CA ILE A 303 -19.82 0.02 11.98
C ILE A 303 -19.85 -1.33 12.71
N THR A 304 -20.46 -2.35 12.12
CA THR A 304 -20.51 -3.71 12.67
C THR A 304 -19.11 -4.32 12.74
N HIS A 305 -18.76 -4.94 13.87
CA HIS A 305 -17.46 -5.59 14.06
C HIS A 305 -17.64 -7.02 14.55
N GLY A 306 -16.80 -7.92 14.07
CA GLY A 306 -16.69 -9.28 14.61
C GLY A 306 -16.13 -9.31 16.04
N GLU A 307 -16.10 -10.50 16.61
CA GLU A 307 -15.54 -10.73 17.95
C GLU A 307 -14.07 -10.34 18.06
N VAL A 308 -13.62 -10.02 19.27
CA VAL A 308 -12.20 -9.80 19.56
C VAL A 308 -11.47 -11.13 19.39
N LEU A 309 -10.55 -11.20 18.43
CA LEU A 309 -9.73 -12.39 18.20
C LEU A 309 -8.33 -12.16 18.74
N VAL A 310 -7.80 -13.13 19.47
CA VAL A 310 -6.47 -13.05 20.09
C VAL A 310 -5.65 -14.26 19.68
N SER A 311 -4.40 -14.04 19.26
CA SER A 311 -3.42 -15.08 18.94
C SER A 311 -2.04 -14.72 19.51
N GLY A 312 -1.18 -15.72 19.70
CA GLY A 312 0.15 -15.56 20.31
C GLY A 312 0.19 -16.02 21.77
N ASP A 313 0.96 -15.32 22.60
CA ASP A 313 1.18 -15.66 24.01
C ASP A 313 -0.05 -15.29 24.88
N LEU A 314 -0.87 -16.30 25.18
CA LEU A 314 -2.08 -16.13 25.99
C LEU A 314 -1.79 -15.86 27.48
N GLU A 315 -0.59 -16.16 27.98
CA GLU A 315 -0.22 -15.79 29.34
C GLU A 315 -0.06 -14.28 29.46
N ILE A 316 0.57 -13.64 28.46
CA ILE A 316 0.65 -12.18 28.40
C ILE A 316 -0.75 -11.60 28.31
N TRP A 317 -1.63 -12.15 27.48
CA TRP A 317 -3.03 -11.72 27.39
C TRP A 317 -3.72 -11.74 28.76
N ALA A 318 -3.60 -12.82 29.52
CA ALA A 318 -4.23 -12.97 30.83
C ALA A 318 -3.75 -11.90 31.84
N ARG A 319 -2.50 -11.45 31.72
CA ARG A 319 -1.90 -10.40 32.57
C ARG A 319 -2.28 -8.99 32.17
N LEU A 320 -2.87 -8.78 30.99
CA LEU A 320 -3.29 -7.44 30.56
C LEU A 320 -4.43 -6.89 31.44
N PRO A 321 -4.49 -5.55 31.63
CA PRO A 321 -5.56 -4.90 32.36
C PRO A 321 -6.94 -5.33 31.84
N LYS A 322 -7.89 -5.54 32.77
CA LYS A 322 -9.25 -5.98 32.44
C LYS A 322 -9.91 -5.10 31.37
N GLU A 323 -9.76 -3.79 31.49
CA GLU A 323 -10.30 -2.83 30.52
C GLU A 323 -9.75 -3.02 29.10
N LEU A 324 -8.46 -3.39 28.97
CA LEU A 324 -7.84 -3.65 27.68
C LEU A 324 -8.41 -4.93 27.08
N ARG A 325 -8.64 -5.97 27.90
CA ARG A 325 -9.25 -7.21 27.42
C ARG A 325 -10.71 -7.05 26.96
N GLU A 326 -11.46 -6.17 27.63
CA GLU A 326 -12.87 -5.89 27.30
C GLU A 326 -13.03 -4.95 26.11
N ALA A 327 -12.11 -4.00 25.90
CA ALA A 327 -12.19 -3.03 24.82
C ALA A 327 -10.81 -2.66 24.24
N PRO A 328 -10.12 -3.60 23.56
CA PRO A 328 -8.72 -3.43 23.15
C PRO A 328 -8.47 -2.18 22.34
N ALA A 329 -9.21 -1.97 21.24
CA ALA A 329 -9.01 -0.82 20.35
C ALA A 329 -9.17 0.51 21.11
N ARG A 330 -10.15 0.60 22.01
CA ARG A 330 -10.39 1.85 22.75
C ARG A 330 -9.27 2.14 23.74
N VAL A 331 -8.77 1.13 24.43
CA VAL A 331 -7.74 1.29 25.47
C VAL A 331 -6.38 1.51 24.83
N ILE A 332 -6.00 0.69 23.84
CA ILE A 332 -4.71 0.80 23.15
C ILE A 332 -4.55 2.18 22.50
N GLU A 333 -5.61 2.70 21.88
CA GLU A 333 -5.55 3.99 21.17
C GLU A 333 -5.42 5.21 22.10
N ARG A 334 -5.71 5.03 23.39
CA ARG A 334 -5.52 6.04 24.44
C ARG A 334 -4.14 5.98 25.09
N LEU A 335 -3.37 4.93 24.84
CA LEU A 335 -2.00 4.83 25.33
C LEU A 335 -1.13 5.95 24.74
N PRO A 336 -0.03 6.30 25.43
CA PRO A 336 0.97 7.22 24.89
C PRO A 336 1.48 6.76 23.53
N ASN A 337 1.68 7.71 22.61
CA ASN A 337 2.33 7.40 21.34
C ASN A 337 3.79 7.02 21.58
N TYR A 338 4.30 6.12 20.74
CA TYR A 338 5.72 5.81 20.72
C TYR A 338 6.53 7.06 20.42
N ARG A 339 7.52 7.34 21.28
CA ARG A 339 8.23 8.62 21.32
C ARG A 339 9.26 8.78 20.20
N ARG A 340 8.85 8.59 18.94
CA ARG A 340 9.70 8.73 17.75
C ARG A 340 10.39 10.10 17.73
N PRO A 341 11.70 10.18 17.41
CA PRO A 341 12.41 11.45 17.27
C PRO A 341 11.69 12.47 16.38
N SER A 342 11.14 12.05 15.23
CA SER A 342 10.40 12.95 14.33
C SER A 342 9.16 13.54 15.00
N LEU A 343 8.41 12.75 15.78
CA LEU A 343 7.23 13.21 16.51
C LEU A 343 7.61 14.17 17.64
N LEU A 344 8.63 13.83 18.44
CA LEU A 344 9.08 14.67 19.54
C LEU A 344 9.59 16.02 19.05
N ASN A 345 10.34 16.03 17.95
CA ASN A 345 10.81 17.26 17.33
C ASN A 345 9.63 18.12 16.85
N TRP A 346 8.67 17.52 16.14
CA TRP A 346 7.48 18.23 15.66
C TRP A 346 6.64 18.82 16.80
N LEU A 347 6.42 18.06 17.88
CA LEU A 347 5.70 18.55 19.06
C LEU A 347 6.41 19.76 19.66
N LYS A 348 7.73 19.68 19.83
CA LYS A 348 8.56 20.77 20.35
C LYS A 348 8.50 22.01 19.46
N THR A 349 8.67 21.87 18.14
CA THR A 349 8.63 23.01 17.20
C THR A 349 7.24 23.63 17.11
N SER A 350 6.19 22.84 17.33
CA SER A 350 4.80 23.28 17.29
C SER A 350 4.30 23.80 18.65
N GLY A 351 5.15 23.81 19.69
CA GLY A 351 4.76 24.23 21.04
C GLY A 351 3.68 23.34 21.66
N ARG A 352 3.69 22.04 21.38
CA ARG A 352 2.73 21.05 21.84
C ARG A 352 3.36 20.08 22.84
N ASP A 353 2.56 19.63 23.80
CA ASP A 353 2.96 18.60 24.77
C ASP A 353 2.76 17.18 24.24
N THR A 354 3.34 16.18 24.92
CA THR A 354 3.24 14.76 24.52
C THR A 354 1.83 14.19 24.59
N ASP A 355 0.96 14.82 25.38
CA ASP A 355 -0.45 14.42 25.53
C ASP A 355 -1.38 15.15 24.56
N TYR A 356 -0.81 15.94 23.63
CA TYR A 356 -1.56 16.65 22.62
C TYR A 356 -2.39 15.69 21.76
N ARG A 357 -3.68 16.02 21.62
CA ARG A 357 -4.60 15.26 20.79
C ARG A 357 -4.44 15.67 19.33
N LEU A 358 -3.75 14.82 18.58
CA LEU A 358 -3.52 15.00 17.15
C LEU A 358 -4.82 15.13 16.36
N THR A 359 -4.78 16.05 15.40
CA THR A 359 -5.80 16.33 14.40
C THR A 359 -5.45 15.66 13.08
N ILE A 360 -6.37 15.70 12.13
CA ILE A 360 -6.15 15.18 10.77
C ILE A 360 -5.11 16.02 10.03
N GLY A 361 -5.11 17.35 10.23
CA GLY A 361 -4.09 18.25 9.67
C GLY A 361 -2.68 17.92 10.18
N ASP A 362 -2.53 17.62 11.46
CA ASP A 362 -1.23 17.27 12.04
C ASP A 362 -0.59 16.03 11.37
N LEU A 363 -1.39 15.09 10.86
CA LEU A 363 -0.88 13.93 10.11
C LEU A 363 -0.26 14.35 8.77
N MET A 364 -0.85 15.32 8.08
CA MET A 364 -0.32 15.86 6.82
C MET A 364 1.02 16.54 7.04
N ASP A 365 1.15 17.31 8.12
CA ASP A 365 2.38 18.00 8.50
C ASP A 365 3.49 17.02 8.90
N LEU A 366 3.14 15.98 9.65
CA LEU A 366 4.08 14.94 10.07
C LEU A 366 4.55 14.05 8.91
N GLY A 367 3.70 13.83 7.89
CA GLY A 367 4.01 12.92 6.79
C GLY A 367 4.03 11.42 7.19
N PHE A 368 3.52 11.09 8.38
CA PHE A 368 3.30 9.71 8.85
C PHE A 368 2.21 9.68 9.94
N ASP A 369 1.74 8.48 10.29
CA ASP A 369 0.78 8.27 11.37
C ASP A 369 1.50 7.90 12.69
N PRO A 370 1.68 8.86 13.63
CA PRO A 370 2.36 8.61 14.91
C PRO A 370 1.55 7.74 15.86
N THR A 371 0.25 7.57 15.64
CA THR A 371 -0.61 6.75 16.53
C THR A 371 -0.54 5.26 16.22
N ARG A 372 0.16 4.90 15.14
CA ARG A 372 0.36 3.50 14.76
C ARG A 372 1.12 2.72 15.83
N LEU A 373 2.01 3.37 16.58
CA LEU A 373 2.80 2.76 17.63
C LEU A 373 2.41 3.35 19.00
N LYS A 374 2.08 2.48 19.94
CA LYS A 374 1.61 2.84 21.29
C LYS A 374 2.46 2.16 22.35
N GLU A 375 2.80 2.88 23.42
CA GLU A 375 3.64 2.34 24.51
C GLU A 375 2.81 1.84 25.68
N ILE A 376 3.21 0.71 26.26
CA ILE A 376 2.63 0.15 27.48
C ILE A 376 3.71 -0.49 28.35
N THR A 377 3.53 -0.43 29.67
CA THR A 377 4.37 -1.14 30.62
C THR A 377 3.54 -2.26 31.26
N ILE A 378 4.06 -3.49 31.23
CA ILE A 378 3.44 -4.68 31.84
C ILE A 378 4.50 -5.32 32.73
N ASP A 379 4.20 -5.48 34.02
CA ASP A 379 5.11 -6.07 35.02
C ASP A 379 6.51 -5.43 35.03
N GLY A 380 6.58 -4.09 34.89
CA GLY A 380 7.83 -3.33 34.87
C GLY A 380 8.63 -3.43 33.56
N LYS A 381 8.16 -4.18 32.57
CA LYS A 381 8.78 -4.29 31.24
C LYS A 381 8.04 -3.41 30.22
N ASN A 382 8.78 -2.81 29.30
CA ASN A 382 8.23 -1.93 28.28
C ASN A 382 7.92 -2.67 26.99
N PHE A 383 6.74 -2.41 26.45
CA PHE A 383 6.23 -2.99 25.23
C PHE A 383 5.70 -1.90 24.30
N ILE A 384 5.53 -2.27 23.04
CA ILE A 384 4.82 -1.47 22.06
C ILE A 384 3.68 -2.28 21.46
N PHE A 385 2.55 -1.62 21.22
CA PHE A 385 1.52 -2.09 20.30
C PHE A 385 1.74 -1.42 18.95
N GLU A 386 1.82 -2.23 17.89
CA GLU A 386 1.77 -1.78 16.50
C GLU A 386 0.37 -2.03 15.95
N ARG A 387 -0.32 -0.95 15.55
CA ARG A 387 -1.54 -1.02 14.77
C ARG A 387 -1.22 -1.36 13.31
N MET A 388 -1.99 -2.28 12.76
CA MET A 388 -1.96 -2.65 11.35
C MET A 388 -3.34 -3.08 10.87
N GLN A 389 -3.48 -3.30 9.56
CA GLN A 389 -4.76 -3.73 9.01
C GLN A 389 -5.04 -5.19 9.37
N ALA A 390 -6.28 -5.52 9.71
CA ALA A 390 -6.62 -6.88 10.16
C ALA A 390 -6.36 -7.97 9.10
N ARG A 391 -6.27 -7.62 7.80
CA ARG A 391 -5.90 -8.56 6.73
C ARG A 391 -4.44 -9.02 6.79
N GLN A 392 -3.56 -8.24 7.43
CA GLN A 392 -2.13 -8.52 7.53
C GLN A 392 -1.80 -9.52 8.65
N THR A 393 -2.78 -9.95 9.45
CA THR A 393 -2.54 -10.85 10.59
C THR A 393 -1.93 -12.18 10.18
N GLN A 394 -2.32 -12.73 9.02
CA GLN A 394 -1.73 -13.97 8.51
C GLN A 394 -0.23 -13.81 8.19
N GLU A 395 0.15 -12.67 7.61
CA GLU A 395 1.55 -12.36 7.34
C GLU A 395 2.35 -12.17 8.62
N VAL A 396 1.75 -11.53 9.64
CA VAL A 396 2.37 -11.34 10.96
C VAL A 396 2.59 -12.66 11.67
N GLU A 397 1.62 -13.57 11.63
CA GLU A 397 1.77 -14.91 12.21
C GLU A 397 2.87 -15.71 11.51
N LYS A 398 3.00 -15.59 10.18
CA LYS A 398 4.14 -16.17 9.43
C LYS A 398 5.47 -15.57 9.90
N LYS A 399 5.56 -14.25 10.02
CA LYS A 399 6.78 -13.56 10.52
C LYS A 399 7.13 -14.02 11.93
N ARG A 400 6.13 -14.13 12.82
CA ARG A 400 6.30 -14.64 14.19
C ARG A 400 6.93 -16.02 14.19
N PHE A 401 6.36 -16.96 13.45
CA PHE A 401 6.88 -18.32 13.36
C PHE A 401 8.33 -18.36 12.85
N ILE A 402 8.66 -17.60 11.80
CA ILE A 402 10.03 -17.53 11.26
C ILE A 402 10.99 -16.96 12.30
N LEU A 403 10.64 -15.84 12.93
CA LEU A 403 11.52 -15.17 13.91
C LEU A 403 11.71 -16.01 15.18
N GLU A 404 10.66 -16.65 15.69
CA GLU A 404 10.75 -17.57 16.84
C GLU A 404 11.66 -18.77 16.52
N ARG A 405 11.53 -19.35 15.32
CA ARG A 405 12.38 -20.46 14.86
C ARG A 405 13.85 -20.04 14.72
N LEU A 406 14.10 -18.85 14.17
CA LEU A 406 15.46 -18.37 13.91
C LEU A 406 16.15 -17.77 15.13
N ALA A 407 15.41 -17.37 16.17
CA ALA A 407 15.97 -16.70 17.35
C ALA A 407 17.13 -17.46 18.03
N PRO A 408 17.08 -18.80 18.23
CA PRO A 408 18.22 -19.54 18.79
C PRO A 408 19.48 -19.45 17.92
N SER A 409 19.34 -19.62 16.60
CA SER A 409 20.45 -19.58 15.64
C SER A 409 21.03 -18.18 15.44
N MET A 410 20.21 -17.15 15.67
CA MET A 410 20.60 -15.74 15.60
C MET A 410 21.33 -15.25 16.86
N THR A 411 21.32 -16.02 17.94
CA THR A 411 21.99 -15.64 19.18
C THR A 411 23.51 -15.59 18.97
N GLY A 412 24.09 -14.42 19.21
CA GLY A 412 25.54 -14.18 19.03
C GLY A 412 25.96 -13.83 17.60
N GLN A 413 25.04 -13.83 16.64
CA GLN A 413 25.33 -13.44 15.26
C GLN A 413 25.59 -11.94 15.14
N ARG A 414 26.39 -11.56 14.13
CA ARG A 414 26.76 -10.18 13.86
C ARG A 414 26.68 -9.83 12.37
N ALA A 415 26.17 -8.64 12.08
CA ALA A 415 26.24 -8.00 10.78
C ALA A 415 27.54 -7.18 10.72
N GLY A 416 28.64 -7.83 10.33
CA GLY A 416 29.99 -7.29 10.53
C GLY A 416 30.33 -7.24 12.03
N SER A 417 30.60 -6.04 12.56
CA SER A 417 30.86 -5.87 14.01
C SER A 417 29.58 -5.67 14.84
N THR A 418 28.44 -5.40 14.19
CA THR A 418 27.17 -5.04 14.85
C THR A 418 26.39 -6.29 15.29
N PRO A 419 26.08 -6.48 16.59
CA PRO A 419 25.23 -7.56 17.06
C PRO A 419 23.83 -7.52 16.46
N VAL A 420 23.31 -8.68 16.04
CA VAL A 420 21.94 -8.84 15.53
C VAL A 420 21.07 -9.51 16.58
N LYS A 421 19.86 -8.97 16.77
CA LYS A 421 18.87 -9.44 17.75
C LYS A 421 17.53 -9.66 17.04
N VAL A 422 16.72 -10.57 17.57
CA VAL A 422 15.38 -10.86 17.04
C VAL A 422 14.33 -10.36 18.02
N ASN A 423 13.26 -9.73 17.52
CA ASN A 423 12.16 -9.19 18.31
C ASN A 423 10.81 -9.66 17.73
N PRO A 424 10.40 -10.92 17.96
CA PRO A 424 9.20 -11.47 17.35
C PRO A 424 7.92 -10.81 17.89
N PRO A 425 6.81 -10.82 17.14
CA PRO A 425 5.47 -10.56 17.67
C PRO A 425 5.18 -11.47 18.87
N LEU A 426 4.68 -10.91 19.97
CA LEU A 426 4.32 -11.67 21.17
C LEU A 426 2.83 -12.02 21.20
N LEU A 427 1.99 -11.05 20.86
CA LEU A 427 0.54 -11.15 20.94
C LEU A 427 -0.09 -10.34 19.80
N THR A 428 -1.09 -10.90 19.14
CA THR A 428 -1.90 -10.20 18.13
C THR A 428 -3.34 -10.13 18.62
N ILE A 429 -3.90 -8.92 18.68
CA ILE A 429 -5.31 -8.68 19.04
C ILE A 429 -6.00 -8.06 17.85
N ARG A 430 -7.07 -8.69 17.35
CA ARG A 430 -7.93 -8.12 16.30
C ARG A 430 -9.16 -7.52 16.95
N ASP A 431 -9.38 -6.23 16.72
CA ASP A 431 -10.55 -5.52 17.22
C ASP A 431 -10.85 -4.31 16.31
N ARG A 432 -12.14 -4.11 16.00
CA ARG A 432 -12.67 -2.99 15.20
C ARG A 432 -11.95 -2.69 13.88
N GLY A 433 -11.71 -3.74 13.08
CA GLY A 433 -11.08 -3.64 11.75
C GLY A 433 -9.55 -3.46 11.77
N ASN A 434 -8.95 -3.38 12.96
CA ASN A 434 -7.50 -3.30 13.15
C ASN A 434 -6.96 -4.59 13.76
N ALA A 435 -5.67 -4.81 13.56
CA ALA A 435 -4.88 -5.72 14.38
C ALA A 435 -3.86 -4.89 15.19
N TYR A 436 -3.68 -5.26 16.44
CA TYR A 436 -2.72 -4.66 17.37
C TYR A 436 -1.71 -5.74 17.76
N VAL A 437 -0.47 -5.54 17.36
CA VAL A 437 0.62 -6.49 17.57
C VAL A 437 1.50 -6.00 18.71
N LEU A 438 1.55 -6.75 19.81
CA LEU A 438 2.41 -6.47 20.95
C LEU A 438 3.82 -7.00 20.68
N ARG A 439 4.83 -6.17 20.95
CA ARG A 439 6.25 -6.52 20.86
C ARG A 439 7.00 -5.93 22.06
N HIS A 440 8.19 -6.45 22.35
CA HIS A 440 9.09 -5.76 23.27
C HIS A 440 9.50 -4.41 22.67
N LYS A 441 9.54 -3.38 23.52
CA LYS A 441 10.11 -2.08 23.14
C LYS A 441 11.62 -2.26 23.01
N VAL A 442 12.16 -1.93 21.84
CA VAL A 442 13.61 -1.97 21.58
C VAL A 442 14.23 -0.60 21.80
N ALA A 443 15.52 -0.57 22.16
CA ALA A 443 16.32 0.64 22.30
C ALA A 443 16.84 1.12 20.93
N GLY A 444 15.93 1.35 19.99
CA GLY A 444 16.26 1.70 18.62
C GLY A 444 15.08 2.25 17.84
N ILE A 445 15.36 2.83 16.69
CA ILE A 445 14.35 3.36 15.75
C ILE A 445 14.46 2.64 14.40
N HIS A 446 13.43 2.75 13.57
CA HIS A 446 13.46 2.16 12.23
C HIS A 446 14.63 2.74 11.42
N TRP A 447 15.35 1.91 10.67
CA TRP A 447 16.58 2.33 10.01
C TRP A 447 16.37 3.48 9.00
N GLU A 448 15.24 3.52 8.29
CA GLU A 448 14.89 4.65 7.41
C GLU A 448 14.73 5.96 8.18
N GLU A 449 14.10 5.92 9.36
CA GLU A 449 13.98 7.10 10.22
C GLU A 449 15.35 7.53 10.75
N ALA A 450 16.21 6.57 11.08
CA ALA A 450 17.58 6.88 11.49
C ALA A 450 18.35 7.61 10.37
N LEU A 451 18.24 7.15 9.12
CA LEU A 451 18.84 7.83 7.97
C LEU A 451 18.24 9.23 7.77
N GLU A 452 16.92 9.38 7.85
CA GLU A 452 16.25 10.67 7.76
C GLU A 452 16.76 11.63 8.85
N GLN A 453 16.82 11.20 10.11
CA GLN A 453 17.31 12.01 11.24
C GLN A 453 18.76 12.45 11.02
N ILE A 454 19.63 11.53 10.58
CA ILE A 454 21.04 11.81 10.29
C ILE A 454 21.20 12.83 9.17
N GLN A 455 20.35 12.75 8.15
CA GLN A 455 20.43 13.63 6.98
C GLN A 455 19.76 14.98 7.22
N THR A 456 18.73 15.07 8.07
CA THR A 456 17.89 16.27 8.21
C THR A 456 18.25 17.12 9.43
N VAL A 457 18.60 16.51 10.56
CA VAL A 457 18.88 17.25 11.81
C VAL A 457 20.26 17.91 11.73
N PRO A 458 20.39 19.24 11.88
CA PRO A 458 21.66 19.95 11.65
C PRO A 458 22.84 19.39 12.47
N GLY A 459 22.61 19.07 13.74
CA GLY A 459 23.64 18.50 14.62
C GLY A 459 24.10 17.10 14.16
N LEU A 460 23.15 16.22 13.82
CA LEU A 460 23.46 14.87 13.34
C LEU A 460 24.11 14.89 11.96
N ARG A 461 23.68 15.80 11.08
CA ARG A 461 24.27 15.99 9.75
C ARG A 461 25.75 16.36 9.84
N SER A 462 26.13 17.20 10.80
CA SER A 462 27.53 17.55 11.03
C SER A 462 28.35 16.34 11.47
N VAL A 463 27.82 15.53 12.40
CA VAL A 463 28.50 14.32 12.88
C VAL A 463 28.59 13.26 11.77
N ASN A 464 27.55 13.13 10.95
CA ASN A 464 27.52 12.21 9.82
C ASN A 464 28.63 12.48 8.82
N ARG A 465 28.90 13.74 8.49
CA ARG A 465 29.99 14.11 7.56
C ARG A 465 31.37 13.62 8.03
N THR A 466 31.56 13.50 9.35
CA THR A 466 32.83 13.03 9.93
C THR A 466 32.87 11.50 10.03
N LEU A 467 31.79 10.88 10.49
CA LEU A 467 31.78 9.45 10.85
C LEU A 467 31.11 8.55 9.79
N SER A 468 30.51 9.10 8.74
CA SER A 468 29.76 8.36 7.71
C SER A 468 28.73 7.40 8.32
N ILE A 469 27.94 7.89 9.27
CA ILE A 469 26.99 7.08 10.07
C ILE A 469 25.89 6.50 9.18
N ASP A 470 25.44 7.25 8.19
CA ASP A 470 24.52 6.77 7.15
C ASP A 470 25.04 5.50 6.47
N ARG A 471 26.30 5.47 6.08
CA ARG A 471 26.94 4.30 5.47
C ARG A 471 27.04 3.14 6.46
N ILE A 472 27.37 3.42 7.73
CA ILE A 472 27.41 2.39 8.78
C ILE A 472 26.02 1.74 8.93
N ILE A 473 24.95 2.54 9.00
CA ILE A 473 23.57 2.04 9.09
C ILE A 473 23.22 1.18 7.87
N THR A 474 23.39 1.72 6.66
CA THR A 474 23.03 1.03 5.43
C THR A 474 23.78 -0.29 5.27
N VAL A 475 25.10 -0.30 5.50
CA VAL A 475 25.92 -1.51 5.38
C VAL A 475 25.54 -2.54 6.44
N SER A 476 25.30 -2.12 7.69
CA SER A 476 24.93 -3.06 8.75
C SER A 476 23.52 -3.64 8.54
N VAL A 477 22.56 -2.85 8.05
CA VAL A 477 21.22 -3.34 7.70
C VAL A 477 21.27 -4.30 6.52
N GLN A 478 22.00 -3.97 5.45
CA GLN A 478 22.17 -4.86 4.30
C GLN A 478 22.77 -6.20 4.73
N ARG A 479 23.81 -6.18 5.57
CA ARG A 479 24.42 -7.41 6.10
C ARG A 479 23.47 -8.20 7.00
N ALA A 480 22.59 -7.54 7.75
CA ALA A 480 21.55 -8.21 8.52
C ALA A 480 20.48 -8.83 7.62
N GLN A 481 20.12 -8.18 6.50
CA GLN A 481 19.25 -8.73 5.47
C GLN A 481 19.88 -9.95 4.80
N ASP A 482 21.15 -9.88 4.40
CA ASP A 482 21.88 -10.99 3.79
C ASP A 482 21.98 -12.18 4.77
N LEU A 483 22.29 -11.90 6.04
CA LEU A 483 22.33 -12.91 7.10
C LEU A 483 20.96 -13.60 7.25
N LEU A 484 19.88 -12.82 7.36
CA LEU A 484 18.54 -13.36 7.48
C LEU A 484 18.15 -14.16 6.24
N GLY A 485 18.46 -13.65 5.04
CA GLY A 485 18.19 -14.30 3.77
C GLY A 485 18.88 -15.66 3.63
N SER A 486 20.12 -15.78 4.14
CA SER A 486 20.84 -17.06 4.16
C SER A 486 20.24 -18.11 5.09
N MET A 487 19.37 -17.71 6.03
CA MET A 487 18.73 -18.58 7.02
C MET A 487 17.26 -18.89 6.71
N ILE A 488 16.63 -18.09 5.85
CA ILE A 488 15.28 -18.34 5.35
C ILE A 488 15.37 -19.40 4.26
N ALA A 489 14.52 -20.42 4.33
CA ALA A 489 14.52 -21.49 3.32
C ALA A 489 13.83 -21.00 2.03
N ASP A 490 14.30 -21.46 0.86
CA ASP A 490 13.73 -21.09 -0.46
C ASP A 490 12.23 -21.37 -0.60
N ALA A 491 11.68 -22.29 0.21
CA ALA A 491 10.26 -22.62 0.23
C ALA A 491 9.39 -21.62 1.03
N GLU A 492 10.00 -20.67 1.74
CA GLU A 492 9.26 -19.68 2.52
C GLU A 492 8.84 -18.50 1.65
N SER A 493 7.57 -18.13 1.69
CA SER A 493 7.00 -17.06 0.86
C SER A 493 7.43 -15.64 1.28
N LEU A 494 8.39 -15.48 2.19
CA LEU A 494 8.79 -14.20 2.76
C LEU A 494 10.31 -14.02 2.61
N GLY A 495 10.73 -12.99 1.88
CA GLY A 495 12.13 -12.58 1.82
C GLY A 495 12.55 -11.69 3.00
N PRO A 496 13.85 -11.34 3.09
CA PRO A 496 14.38 -10.45 4.12
C PRO A 496 13.68 -9.09 4.19
N ASP A 497 13.27 -8.56 3.03
CA ASP A 497 12.60 -7.26 2.92
C ASP A 497 11.18 -7.25 3.51
N ALA A 498 10.65 -8.42 3.87
CA ALA A 498 9.39 -8.51 4.59
C ALA A 498 9.52 -8.12 6.08
N PHE A 499 10.73 -8.05 6.63
CA PHE A 499 10.98 -7.77 8.05
C PHE A 499 11.34 -6.30 8.28
N ALA A 500 11.05 -5.80 9.47
CA ALA A 500 11.44 -4.46 9.88
C ALA A 500 12.78 -4.47 10.60
N TYR A 501 13.65 -3.53 10.25
CA TYR A 501 14.98 -3.40 10.84
C TYR A 501 15.07 -2.15 11.69
N PHE A 502 15.44 -2.33 12.96
CA PHE A 502 15.64 -1.25 13.91
C PHE A 502 17.13 -1.15 14.26
N VAL A 503 17.65 0.07 14.29
CA VAL A 503 19.05 0.36 14.65
C VAL A 503 19.12 1.01 16.03
N SER A 504 20.19 0.74 16.77
CA SER A 504 20.40 1.30 18.11
C SER A 504 20.36 2.82 18.11
N TRP A 505 19.52 3.37 19.00
CA TRP A 505 19.25 4.80 19.06
C TRP A 505 18.82 5.24 20.47
N ASP A 506 19.48 6.27 20.99
CA ASP A 506 19.04 6.99 22.17
C ASP A 506 17.92 7.95 21.74
N ILE A 507 16.69 7.52 21.94
CA ILE A 507 15.47 8.25 21.56
C ILE A 507 15.35 9.58 22.31
N GLU A 508 15.74 9.61 23.59
CA GLU A 508 15.60 10.82 24.42
C GLU A 508 16.57 11.91 24.00
N LYS A 509 17.81 11.54 23.68
CA LYS A 509 18.84 12.50 23.24
C LYS A 509 18.88 12.70 21.74
N ASN A 510 18.07 11.93 20.99
CA ASN A 510 18.10 11.81 19.54
C ASN A 510 19.52 11.55 19.00
N ARG A 511 20.13 10.42 19.38
CA ARG A 511 21.50 10.07 18.97
C ARG A 511 21.62 8.61 18.55
N PRO A 512 22.42 8.28 17.53
CA PRO A 512 22.71 6.90 17.18
C PRO A 512 23.51 6.22 18.29
N GLY A 513 23.13 4.98 18.63
CA GLY A 513 23.90 4.12 19.52
C GLY A 513 25.08 3.54 18.76
N LEU A 514 26.25 4.17 18.90
CA LEU A 514 27.48 3.81 18.22
C LEU A 514 28.54 3.36 19.21
N ILE A 515 29.25 2.30 18.83
CA ILE A 515 30.50 1.88 19.48
C ILE A 515 31.65 2.30 18.58
N VAL A 516 32.60 3.02 19.15
CA VAL A 516 33.85 3.41 18.48
C VAL A 516 34.97 2.64 19.16
N ASP A 517 35.58 1.72 18.44
CA ASP A 517 36.78 1.01 18.90
C ASP A 517 38.02 1.46 18.09
N PHE A 518 39.19 0.87 18.39
CA PHE A 518 40.45 1.23 17.74
C PHE A 518 40.48 0.88 16.23
N GLN A 519 39.56 0.04 15.74
CA GLN A 519 39.56 -0.50 14.38
C GLN A 519 38.43 0.07 13.52
N ALA A 520 37.26 0.34 14.10
CA ALA A 520 36.09 0.82 13.37
C ALA A 520 35.03 1.46 14.29
N SER A 521 34.09 2.16 13.66
CA SER A 521 32.81 2.55 14.27
C SER A 521 31.69 1.63 13.77
N TYR A 522 30.83 1.17 14.67
CA TYR A 522 29.69 0.31 14.34
C TYR A 522 28.50 0.55 15.29
N LEU A 523 27.32 0.02 14.94
CA LEU A 523 26.11 0.16 15.76
C LEU A 523 26.16 -0.78 16.98
N GLU A 524 25.62 -0.34 18.12
CA GLU A 524 25.49 -1.18 19.32
C GLU A 524 24.65 -2.44 19.08
N SER A 525 23.58 -2.33 18.29
CA SER A 525 22.84 -3.50 17.79
C SER A 525 21.86 -3.15 16.67
N ILE A 526 21.46 -4.20 15.94
CA ILE A 526 20.31 -4.21 15.03
C ILE A 526 19.28 -5.20 15.56
N TRP A 527 18.00 -4.83 15.52
CA TRP A 527 16.88 -5.73 15.79
C TRP A 527 16.09 -6.01 14.52
N ILE A 528 15.75 -7.28 14.32
CA ILE A 528 14.87 -7.76 13.26
C ILE A 528 13.50 -8.04 13.87
N ALA A 529 12.45 -7.46 13.31
CA ALA A 529 11.08 -7.52 13.82
C ALA A 529 10.03 -7.87 12.77
#